data_AF-E2NKQ9-F1
#
_entry.id   AF-E2NKQ9-F1
#
_cell.length_a   1.000
_cell.length_b   1.000
_cell.length_c   1.000
_cell.angle_alpha   90.00
_cell.angle_beta   90.00
_cell.angle_gamma   90.00
#
_symmetry.space_group_name_H-M   'P 1'
#
loop_
_entity.id
_entity.type
_entity.pdbx_description
1 polymer ?
#
loop_
_entity_poly.entity_id
_entity_poly.type
_entity_poly.pdbx_seq_one_letter_code
_entity_poly.pdbx_strand_id
1 'polypeptide(L)' 'MLEQDRIIKINIEEEMKSSYIDYSMSVIVSRALPDVRDGFKPVHRRILFGMMG' A
#
# COMPACT_ATOMS: atom_id res chain seq x y z
N MET A 1 33.60 -22.93 7.00
CA MET A 1 32.64 -22.83 5.89
C MET A 1 32.18 -21.39 5.84
N LEU A 2 32.48 -20.69 4.74
CA LEU A 2 32.15 -19.27 4.61
C LEU A 2 30.64 -19.12 4.42
N GLU A 3 29.97 -18.45 5.37
CA GLU A 3 28.55 -18.09 5.32
C GLU A 3 28.36 -16.90 4.38
N GLN A 4 28.66 -17.09 3.10
CA GLN A 4 28.38 -16.12 2.05
C GLN A 4 27.33 -16.74 1.14
N ASP A 5 26.05 -16.44 1.38
CA ASP A 5 24.98 -16.44 0.36
C ASP A 5 23.59 -16.15 0.96
N ARG A 6 23.38 -14.94 1.48
CA ARG A 6 22.01 -14.41 1.75
C ARG A 6 21.68 -13.16 0.95
N ILE A 7 22.43 -12.88 -0.12
CA ILE A 7 22.18 -11.73 -0.98
C ILE A 7 21.38 -12.22 -2.19
N ILE A 8 20.10 -11.83 -2.23
CA ILE A 8 19.24 -12.07 -3.39
C ILE A 8 19.45 -10.91 -4.35
N LYS A 9 19.98 -11.20 -5.54
CA LYS A 9 20.09 -10.21 -6.61
C LYS A 9 18.69 -9.97 -7.20
N ILE A 10 18.29 -8.71 -7.32
CA ILE A 10 17.00 -8.30 -7.85
C ILE A 10 17.25 -7.36 -9.04
N ASN A 11 16.49 -7.53 -10.11
CA ASN A 11 16.49 -6.59 -11.22
C ASN A 11 15.82 -5.27 -10.77
N ILE A 12 16.55 -4.16 -10.84
CA ILE A 12 16.06 -2.87 -10.37
C ILE A 12 14.86 -2.34 -11.15
N GLU A 13 14.78 -2.60 -12.45
CA GLU A 13 13.67 -2.13 -13.29
C GLU A 13 12.36 -2.86 -12.93
N GLU A 14 12.44 -4.19 -12.76
CA GLU A 14 11.32 -5.01 -12.35
C GLU A 14 10.83 -4.63 -10.94
N GLU A 15 11.76 -4.47 -9.99
CA GLU A 15 11.46 -4.09 -8.61
C GLU A 15 10.80 -2.71 -8.54
N MET A 16 11.38 -1.72 -9.21
CA MET A 16 10.84 -0.36 -9.22
C MET A 16 9.45 -0.31 -9.84
N LYS A 17 9.21 -1.06 -10.91
CA LYS A 17 7.89 -1.16 -11.53
C LYS A 17 6.88 -1.80 -10.58
N SER A 18 7.21 -2.92 -9.94
CA SER A 18 6.31 -3.59 -8.99
C SER A 18 5.99 -2.69 -7.80
N SER A 19 7.03 -2.21 -7.12
CA SER A 19 6.90 -1.32 -5.96
C SER A 19 6.11 -0.06 -6.27
N TYR A 20 6.29 0.53 -7.45
CA TYR A 20 5.53 1.71 -7.88
C TYR A 20 4.04 1.39 -8.07
N ILE A 21 3.71 0.27 -8.70
CA ILE A 21 2.32 -0.14 -8.92
C ILE A 21 1.64 -0.48 -7.59
N ASP A 22 2.32 -1.21 -6.71
CA ASP A 22 1.79 -1.59 -5.40
C ASP A 22 1.48 -0.36 -4.54
N TYR A 23 2.41 0.59 -4.49
CA TYR A 23 2.20 1.84 -3.76
C TYR A 23 1.09 2.67 -4.39
N SER A 24 1.11 2.84 -5.72
CA SER A 24 0.13 3.66 -6.45
C SER A 24 -1.28 3.10 -6.26
N MET A 25 -1.44 1.78 -6.36
CA MET A 25 -2.73 1.11 -6.17
C MET A 25 -3.23 1.27 -4.72
N SER A 26 -2.34 1.08 -3.73
CA SER A 26 -2.67 1.28 -2.31
C SER A 26 -3.12 2.72 -2.02
N VAL A 27 -2.44 3.71 -2.60
CA VAL A 27 -2.82 5.12 -2.48
C VAL A 27 -4.19 5.37 -3.11
N ILE A 28 -4.40 4.93 -4.35
CA ILE A 28 -5.62 5.20 -5.11
C ILE A 28 -6.83 4.60 -4.38
N VAL A 29 -6.77 3.31 -4.06
CA VAL A 29 -7.93 2.54 -3.55
C VAL A 29 -8.14 2.75 -2.05
N SER A 30 -7.06 2.81 -1.27
CA SER A 30 -7.13 2.68 0.19
C SER A 30 -6.71 3.94 0.95
N ARG A 31 -6.50 5.07 0.27
CA ARG A 31 -6.09 6.31 0.94
C ARG A 31 -6.68 7.57 0.33
N ALA A 32 -6.50 7.78 -0.97
CA ALA A 32 -6.67 9.07 -1.61
C ALA A 32 -8.10 9.32 -2.12
N LEU A 33 -8.72 8.33 -2.77
CA LEU A 33 -10.06 8.48 -3.34
C LEU A 33 -11.15 8.11 -2.34
N PRO A 34 -12.28 8.82 -2.33
CA PRO A 34 -13.47 8.43 -1.57
C PRO A 34 -14.19 7.27 -2.26
N ASP A 35 -14.92 6.49 -1.46
CA ASP A 35 -15.83 5.47 -1.99
C ASP A 35 -17.10 6.14 -2.56
N VAL A 36 -17.62 5.63 -3.67
CA VAL A 36 -18.80 6.21 -4.35
C VAL A 36 -20.08 6.06 -3.55
N ARG A 37 -20.15 5.10 -2.62
CA ARG A 37 -21.36 4.79 -1.85
C ARG A 37 -21.62 5.82 -0.76
N ASP A 38 -20.55 6.31 -0.14
CA ASP A 38 -20.62 7.17 1.06
C ASP A 38 -19.83 8.49 0.91
N GLY A 39 -19.01 8.64 -0.13
CA GLY A 39 -18.16 9.82 -0.33
C GLY A 39 -16.97 9.90 0.63
N PHE A 40 -16.65 8.83 1.38
CA PHE A 40 -15.63 8.86 2.42
C PHE A 40 -14.34 8.15 2.04
N LYS A 41 -13.22 8.81 2.35
CA LYS A 41 -11.90 8.19 2.38
C LYS A 41 -11.81 7.21 3.55
N PRO A 42 -10.94 6.18 3.49
CA PRO A 42 -10.83 5.17 4.55
C PRO A 42 -10.55 5.73 5.95
N VAL A 43 -9.82 6.85 6.07
CA VAL A 43 -9.56 7.49 7.37
C VAL A 43 -10.83 8.02 8.03
N HIS A 44 -11.76 8.60 7.26
CA HIS A 44 -13.02 9.12 7.81
C HIS A 44 -13.89 7.98 8.36
N ARG A 45 -14.01 6.87 7.60
CA ARG A 45 -14.73 5.68 8.06
C ARG A 45 -14.16 5.12 9.36
N ARG A 46 -12.83 5.04 9.48
CA ARG A 46 -12.17 4.57 10.71
C ARG A 46 -12.42 5.49 11.91
N ILE A 47 -12.38 6.81 11.72
CA ILE A 47 -12.69 7.78 12.79
C ILE A 47 -14.14 7.63 13.24
N LEU A 48 -15.09 7.65 12.29
CA LEU A 48 -16.52 7.53 12.60
C LEU A 48 -16.83 6.21 13.33
N PHE A 49 -16.25 5.10 12.87
CA PHE A 49 -16.39 3.80 13.54
C PHE A 49 -15.80 3.83 14.96
N GLY A 50 -14.60 4.41 15.14
CA GLY A 50 -13.95 4.51 16.45
C GLY A 50 -14.68 5.42 17.45
N MET A 51 -15.44 6.41 16.98
CA MET A 51 -16.26 7.28 17.83
C MET A 51 -17.56 6.61 18.32
N MET A 52 -17.97 5.51 17.68
CA MET A 52 -19.19 4.77 18.05
C MET A 52 -18.95 3.71 19.14
N GLY A 53 -17.71 3.54 19.62
CA GLY A 53 -17.34 2.68 20.76
C GLY A 53 -16.96 3.51 21.97
#